data_AF-A0A0F9D7A4-F1
#
_entry.id   AF-A0A0F9D7A4-F1
#
_cell.length_a   1.000
_cell.length_b   1.000
_cell.length_c   1.000
_cell.angle_alpha   90.00
_cell.angle_beta   90.00
_cell.angle_gamma   90.00
#
_symmetry.space_group_name_H-M   'P 1'
#
loop_
_entity.id
_entity.type
_entity.pdbx_description
1 polymer ?
#
loop_
_entity_poly.entity_id
_entity_poly.type
_entity_poly.pdbx_seq_one_letter_code
_entity_poly.pdbx_strand_id
1 'polypeptide(L)'
;EHFGLTQQSSVLDVGCAKGFMLHDLSLAVPGITLTGIDISEYAVENAIEDMKPFLGIGNAKALTFNDNSFDVVISINTVHNLSRENCAQALGEIERLSRGKSFITVDAYTNDNERIRMEAWNLTALTFMHVDEWKAFFEEVGYTGDYFWFIP
;
A
#
# COMPACT_ATOMS: atom_id res chain seq x y z
N GLU A 1 -0.44 -5.49 -17.43
CA GLU A 1 -0.13 -4.67 -18.64
C GLU A 1 0.35 -3.27 -18.27
N HIS A 2 -0.42 -2.47 -17.52
CA HIS A 2 -0.07 -1.10 -17.09
C HIS A 2 1.38 -0.92 -16.58
N PHE A 3 1.80 -1.68 -15.57
CA PHE A 3 3.17 -1.59 -15.03
C PHE A 3 4.22 -2.40 -15.80
N GLY A 4 3.81 -3.23 -16.78
CA GLY A 4 4.71 -4.06 -17.56
C GLY A 4 5.52 -5.07 -16.74
N LEU A 5 4.93 -5.64 -15.67
CA LEU A 5 5.64 -6.59 -14.80
C LEU A 5 6.04 -7.87 -15.55
N THR A 6 7.25 -8.33 -15.24
CA THR A 6 7.85 -9.55 -15.79
C THR A 6 8.44 -10.37 -14.65
N GLN A 7 8.92 -11.58 -14.96
CA GLN A 7 9.66 -12.39 -13.98
C GLN A 7 10.96 -11.73 -13.48
N GLN A 8 11.47 -10.69 -14.15
CA GLN A 8 12.64 -9.92 -13.71
C GLN A 8 12.26 -8.76 -12.78
N SER A 9 10.97 -8.49 -12.60
CA SER A 9 10.50 -7.36 -11.80
C SER A 9 10.52 -7.68 -10.30
N SER A 10 10.72 -6.65 -9.49
CA SER A 10 10.54 -6.71 -8.03
C SER A 10 9.35 -5.89 -7.55
N VAL A 11 8.54 -6.47 -6.66
CA VAL A 11 7.35 -5.85 -6.08
C VAL A 11 7.43 -5.85 -4.56
N LEU A 12 7.15 -4.69 -3.96
CA LEU A 12 6.91 -4.56 -2.51
C LEU A 12 5.42 -4.34 -2.26
N ASP A 13 4.84 -5.10 -1.33
CA ASP A 13 3.50 -4.85 -0.79
C ASP A 13 3.60 -4.33 0.65
N VAL A 14 3.17 -3.09 0.86
CA VAL A 14 3.19 -2.39 2.16
C VAL A 14 1.82 -2.54 2.82
N GLY A 15 1.78 -3.27 3.94
CA GLY A 15 0.53 -3.75 4.55
C GLY A 15 0.05 -5.06 3.94
N CYS A 16 0.97 -6.00 3.72
CA CYS A 16 0.68 -7.23 2.98
C CYS A 16 -0.23 -8.23 3.71
N ALA A 17 -0.54 -7.97 4.98
CA ALA A 17 -1.26 -8.88 5.87
C ALA A 17 -0.70 -10.31 5.77
N LYS A 18 -1.52 -11.24 5.25
CA LYS A 18 -1.18 -12.67 5.11
C LYS A 18 -0.56 -13.04 3.76
N GLY A 19 -0.31 -12.07 2.87
CA GLY A 19 0.37 -12.26 1.60
C GLY A 19 -0.49 -12.73 0.42
N PHE A 20 -1.83 -12.68 0.52
CA PHE A 20 -2.71 -13.20 -0.54
C PHE A 20 -2.49 -12.53 -1.90
N MET A 21 -2.35 -11.21 -1.95
CA MET A 21 -2.08 -10.49 -3.20
C MET A 21 -0.73 -10.91 -3.81
N LEU A 22 0.29 -11.08 -2.97
CA LEU A 22 1.60 -11.54 -3.42
C LEU A 22 1.54 -12.96 -3.97
N HIS A 23 0.77 -13.85 -3.37
CA HIS A 23 0.54 -15.19 -3.91
C HIS A 23 -0.11 -15.14 -5.29
N ASP A 24 -1.17 -14.36 -5.46
CA ASP A 24 -1.83 -14.21 -6.75
C ASP A 24 -0.85 -13.64 -7.81
N LEU A 25 -0.01 -12.68 -7.44
CA LEU A 25 1.06 -12.17 -8.30
C LEU A 25 2.09 -13.23 -8.68
N SER A 26 2.47 -14.11 -7.74
CA SER A 26 3.42 -15.20 -7.99
C SER A 26 2.88 -16.21 -9.00
N LEU A 27 1.56 -16.45 -8.99
CA LEU A 27 0.89 -17.33 -9.94
C LEU A 27 0.73 -16.67 -11.31
N ALA A 28 0.39 -15.38 -11.32
CA ALA A 28 0.19 -14.62 -12.55
C ALA A 28 1.51 -14.33 -13.30
N VAL A 29 2.60 -14.11 -12.56
CA VAL A 29 3.94 -13.82 -13.11
C VAL A 29 4.97 -14.74 -12.46
N PRO A 30 5.05 -16.02 -12.88
CA PRO A 30 5.98 -16.97 -12.30
C PRO A 30 7.44 -16.47 -12.35
N GLY A 31 8.11 -16.50 -11.21
CA GLY A 31 9.52 -16.08 -11.07
C GLY A 31 9.73 -14.61 -10.69
N ILE A 32 8.67 -13.80 -10.59
CA ILE A 32 8.74 -12.42 -10.08
C ILE A 32 9.31 -12.39 -8.65
N THR A 33 10.05 -11.33 -8.33
CA THR A 33 10.59 -11.13 -6.98
C THR A 33 9.57 -10.40 -6.12
N LEU A 34 9.17 -11.00 -5.00
CA LEU A 34 8.14 -10.47 -4.11
C LEU A 34 8.70 -10.18 -2.73
N THR A 35 8.21 -9.12 -2.11
CA THR A 35 8.45 -8.79 -0.71
C THR A 35 7.18 -8.21 -0.13
N GLY A 36 6.79 -8.67 1.05
CA GLY A 36 5.67 -8.11 1.78
C GLY A 36 6.09 -7.67 3.16
N ILE A 37 5.52 -6.57 3.62
CA ILE A 37 5.74 -6.07 4.97
C ILE A 37 4.42 -5.74 5.63
N ASP A 38 4.27 -6.12 6.89
CA ASP A 38 3.11 -5.77 7.70
C ASP A 38 3.54 -5.47 9.13
N ILE A 39 2.81 -4.60 9.82
CA ILE A 39 3.08 -4.27 11.23
C ILE A 39 2.57 -5.36 12.17
N SER A 40 1.62 -6.18 11.72
CA SER A 40 1.01 -7.24 12.49
C SER A 40 1.85 -8.51 12.49
N GLU A 41 2.49 -8.80 13.63
CA GLU A 41 3.14 -10.09 13.88
C GLU A 41 2.19 -11.26 13.62
N TYR A 42 0.95 -11.15 14.09
CA TYR A 42 -0.07 -12.15 13.85
C TYR A 42 -0.31 -12.40 12.35
N ALA A 43 -0.38 -11.35 11.53
CA ALA A 43 -0.64 -11.52 10.10
C ALA A 43 0.51 -12.24 9.40
N VAL A 44 1.76 -11.87 9.70
CA VAL A 44 2.95 -12.49 9.10
C VAL A 44 3.16 -13.92 9.60
N GLU A 45 2.97 -14.20 10.89
CA GLU A 45 3.05 -15.56 11.43
C GLU A 45 2.00 -16.50 10.84
N ASN A 46 0.81 -15.96 10.54
CA ASN A 46 -0.32 -16.68 9.96
C ASN A 46 -0.46 -16.44 8.45
N ALA A 47 0.61 -16.03 7.80
CA ALA A 47 0.66 -15.89 6.35
C ALA A 47 0.45 -17.24 5.66
N ILE A 48 0.03 -17.20 4.41
CA ILE A 48 -0.05 -18.40 3.59
C ILE A 48 1.35 -19.02 3.42
N GLU A 49 1.40 -20.34 3.44
CA GLU A 49 2.64 -21.08 3.70
C GLU A 49 3.74 -20.77 2.69
N ASP A 50 3.38 -20.64 1.42
CA ASP A 50 4.31 -20.34 0.34
C ASP A 50 4.77 -18.87 0.32
N MET A 51 4.02 -17.95 0.93
CA MET A 51 4.41 -16.55 1.03
C MET A 51 5.25 -16.21 2.26
N LYS A 52 5.19 -17.02 3.33
CA LYS A 52 5.96 -16.80 4.57
C LYS A 52 7.42 -16.39 4.36
N PRO A 53 8.20 -16.99 3.43
CA PRO A 53 9.60 -16.62 3.23
C PRO A 53 9.80 -15.20 2.66
N PHE A 54 8.77 -14.61 2.08
CA PHE A 54 8.80 -13.29 1.44
C PHE A 54 8.20 -12.18 2.31
N LEU A 55 7.56 -12.53 3.43
CA LEU A 55 6.94 -11.56 4.33
C LEU A 55 7.84 -11.24 5.51
N GLY A 56 7.80 -9.99 5.97
CA GLY A 56 8.52 -9.53 7.15
C GLY A 56 7.71 -8.55 8.00
N ILE A 57 8.11 -8.43 9.26
CA ILE A 57 7.55 -7.40 10.15
C ILE A 57 8.18 -6.05 9.79
N GLY A 58 7.34 -5.05 9.55
CA GLY A 58 7.80 -3.72 9.18
C GLY A 58 6.76 -2.64 9.46
N ASN A 59 7.23 -1.43 9.76
CA ASN A 59 6.38 -0.26 9.91
C ASN A 59 6.44 0.58 8.63
N ALA A 60 5.31 0.78 7.95
CA ALA A 60 5.22 1.51 6.68
C ALA A 60 5.89 2.90 6.70
N LYS A 61 6.05 3.50 7.89
CA LYS A 61 6.64 4.82 8.09
C LYS A 61 8.17 4.85 8.07
N ALA A 62 8.81 3.68 8.22
CA ALA A 62 10.26 3.57 8.32
C ALA A 62 10.72 2.19 7.83
N LEU A 63 11.09 2.12 6.57
CA LEU A 63 11.45 0.88 5.89
C LEU A 63 12.95 0.81 5.63
N THR A 64 13.57 -0.29 6.05
CA THR A 64 15.03 -0.48 5.98
C THR A 64 15.48 -1.01 4.62
N PHE A 65 14.92 -0.47 3.54
CA PHE A 65 15.32 -0.75 2.16
C PHE A 65 16.02 0.47 1.55
N ASN A 66 16.90 0.24 0.58
CA ASN A 66 17.56 1.32 -0.16
C ASN A 66 16.57 2.00 -1.12
N ASP A 67 16.84 3.25 -1.47
CA ASP A 67 16.06 3.98 -2.47
C ASP A 67 16.00 3.21 -3.79
N ASN A 68 14.87 3.31 -4.50
CA ASN A 68 14.67 2.68 -5.82
C ASN A 68 14.94 1.16 -5.84
N SER A 69 14.65 0.45 -4.74
CA SER A 69 14.88 -0.99 -4.63
C SER A 69 13.82 -1.84 -5.32
N PHE A 70 12.61 -1.29 -5.55
CA PHE A 70 11.49 -2.04 -6.13
C PHE A 70 11.02 -1.45 -7.46
N ASP A 71 10.76 -2.30 -8.44
CA ASP A 71 10.17 -1.86 -9.71
C ASP A 71 8.74 -1.33 -9.53
N VAL A 72 7.98 -1.91 -8.59
CA VAL A 72 6.66 -1.39 -8.17
C VAL A 72 6.48 -1.52 -6.66
N VAL A 73 5.92 -0.49 -6.02
CA VAL A 73 5.48 -0.55 -4.62
C VAL A 73 3.96 -0.43 -4.56
N ILE A 74 3.29 -1.35 -3.88
CA ILE A 74 1.84 -1.39 -3.75
C ILE A 74 1.46 -1.24 -2.28
N SER A 75 0.35 -0.55 -1.99
CA SER A 75 -0.25 -0.53 -0.65
C SER A 75 -1.77 -0.42 -0.72
N ILE A 76 -2.47 -1.51 -0.45
CA ILE A 76 -3.92 -1.57 -0.54
C ILE A 76 -4.52 -1.41 0.86
N ASN A 77 -5.40 -0.42 1.03
CA ASN A 77 -6.18 -0.18 2.25
C ASN A 77 -5.37 -0.18 3.56
N THR A 78 -4.14 0.33 3.50
CA THR A 78 -3.19 0.29 4.63
C THR A 78 -2.83 1.68 5.11
N VAL A 79 -2.25 2.53 4.24
CA VAL A 79 -1.67 3.82 4.66
C VAL A 79 -2.68 4.80 5.25
N HIS A 80 -3.96 4.67 4.92
CA HIS A 80 -5.05 5.50 5.47
C HIS A 80 -5.38 5.17 6.95
N ASN A 81 -4.93 4.01 7.46
CA ASN A 81 -5.06 3.64 8.88
C ASN A 81 -4.09 4.42 9.78
N LEU A 82 -3.15 5.14 9.19
CA LEU A 82 -2.21 6.01 9.89
C LEU A 82 -2.81 7.42 10.05
N SER A 83 -2.42 8.15 11.09
CA SER A 83 -2.72 9.59 11.17
C SER A 83 -2.12 10.33 9.98
N ARG A 84 -2.65 11.51 9.63
CA ARG A 84 -2.20 12.27 8.44
C ARG A 84 -0.67 12.42 8.35
N GLU A 85 -0.02 12.75 9.46
CA GLU A 85 1.46 12.87 9.52
C GLU A 85 2.16 11.54 9.24
N ASN A 86 1.69 10.46 9.86
CA ASN A 86 2.24 9.12 9.65
C ASN A 86 1.92 8.58 8.25
N CYS A 87 0.78 8.97 7.68
CA CYS A 87 0.39 8.67 6.30
C CYS A 87 1.33 9.36 5.32
N ALA A 88 1.67 10.65 5.55
CA ALA A 88 2.67 11.36 4.76
C ALA A 88 4.04 10.64 4.80
N GLN A 89 4.48 10.19 5.97
CA GLN A 89 5.73 9.42 6.10
C GLN A 89 5.68 8.12 5.29
N ALA A 90 4.58 7.37 5.37
CA ALA A 90 4.42 6.13 4.63
C ALA A 90 4.37 6.35 3.10
N LEU A 91 3.69 7.39 2.64
CA LEU A 91 3.68 7.79 1.22
C LEU A 91 5.08 8.19 0.74
N GLY A 92 5.85 8.91 1.57
CA GLY A 92 7.24 9.24 1.29
C GLY A 92 8.14 8.01 1.16
N GLU A 93 7.96 7.00 2.03
CA GLU A 93 8.68 5.72 1.92
C GLU A 93 8.28 4.95 0.65
N ILE A 94 6.99 4.90 0.30
CA ILE A 94 6.51 4.28 -0.94
C ILE A 94 7.17 4.95 -2.15
N GLU A 95 7.18 6.29 -2.19
CA GLU A 95 7.80 7.06 -3.26
C GLU A 95 9.30 6.76 -3.35
N ARG A 96 10.03 6.86 -2.22
CA ARG A 96 11.48 6.63 -2.12
C ARG A 96 11.91 5.25 -2.59
N LEU A 97 11.14 4.22 -2.27
CA LEU A 97 11.47 2.82 -2.56
C LEU A 97 11.10 2.40 -3.98
N SER A 98 10.11 3.05 -4.58
CA SER A 98 9.67 2.75 -5.93
C SER A 98 10.63 3.30 -7.00
N ARG A 99 10.78 2.58 -8.11
CA ARG A 99 11.44 3.10 -9.33
C ARG A 99 10.48 3.93 -10.17
N GLY A 100 9.71 4.81 -9.53
CA GLY A 100 8.71 5.67 -10.17
C GLY A 100 7.41 4.96 -10.55
N LYS A 101 7.11 3.82 -9.95
CA LYS A 101 5.82 3.14 -10.10
C LYS A 101 5.32 2.69 -8.74
N SER A 102 4.20 3.25 -8.31
CA SER A 102 3.52 2.77 -7.12
C SER A 102 2.01 2.82 -7.29
N PHE A 103 1.30 2.04 -6.49
CA PHE A 103 -0.15 2.01 -6.48
C PHE A 103 -0.69 1.95 -5.06
N ILE A 104 -1.59 2.86 -4.69
CA ILE A 104 -2.25 2.83 -3.39
C ILE A 104 -3.78 2.79 -3.48
N THR A 105 -4.42 2.20 -2.48
CA THR A 105 -5.86 2.37 -2.27
C THR A 105 -6.12 3.02 -0.92
N VAL A 106 -6.90 4.10 -0.94
CA VAL A 106 -7.23 4.86 0.27
C VAL A 106 -8.72 5.18 0.36
N ASP A 107 -9.21 5.26 1.59
CA ASP A 107 -10.60 5.59 1.90
C ASP A 107 -10.88 7.06 1.58
N ALA A 108 -11.90 7.33 0.78
CA ALA A 108 -12.28 8.67 0.37
C ALA A 108 -13.80 8.85 0.28
N TYR A 109 -14.24 10.09 0.08
CA TYR A 109 -15.63 10.44 -0.21
C TYR A 109 -15.72 11.61 -1.19
N THR A 110 -16.86 11.75 -1.88
CA THR A 110 -17.16 12.86 -2.79
C THR A 110 -18.34 13.72 -2.33
N ASN A 111 -19.12 13.23 -1.37
CA ASN A 111 -20.29 13.92 -0.84
C ASN A 111 -20.59 13.50 0.60
N ASP A 112 -21.48 14.23 1.26
CA ASP A 112 -21.83 13.99 2.66
C ASP A 112 -22.44 12.61 2.91
N ASN A 113 -23.21 12.06 1.96
CA ASN A 113 -23.80 10.74 2.15
C ASN A 113 -22.73 9.65 2.16
N GLU A 114 -21.72 9.76 1.30
CA GLU A 114 -20.54 8.89 1.31
C GLU A 114 -19.71 9.09 2.57
N ARG A 115 -19.50 10.32 3.01
CA ARG A 115 -18.80 10.61 4.28
C ARG A 115 -19.50 9.94 5.46
N ILE A 116 -20.82 10.06 5.56
CA ILE A 116 -21.60 9.43 6.62
C ILE A 116 -21.51 7.90 6.56
N ARG A 117 -21.58 7.31 5.35
CA ARG A 117 -21.39 5.86 5.20
C ARG A 117 -19.99 5.44 5.60
N MET A 118 -18.97 6.18 5.17
CA MET A 118 -17.59 5.92 5.56
C MET A 118 -17.43 5.98 7.08
N GLU A 119 -17.91 7.03 7.74
CA GLU A 119 -17.85 7.17 9.21
C GLU A 119 -18.59 6.05 9.95
N ALA A 120 -19.68 5.54 9.39
CA ALA A 120 -20.43 4.45 9.98
C ALA A 120 -19.74 3.08 9.81
N TRP A 121 -18.97 2.89 8.73
CA TRP A 121 -18.27 1.64 8.41
C TRP A 121 -16.81 1.61 8.87
N ASN A 122 -16.19 2.77 8.98
CA ASN A 122 -14.77 2.92 9.27
C ASN A 122 -14.48 2.57 10.74
N LEU A 123 -13.74 1.48 10.94
CA LEU A 123 -13.31 1.01 12.25
C LEU A 123 -11.89 1.45 12.62
N THR A 124 -11.03 1.72 11.63
CA THR A 124 -9.57 1.81 11.83
C THR A 124 -8.89 2.94 11.07
N ALA A 125 -9.49 3.48 10.01
CA ALA A 125 -8.92 4.56 9.22
C ALA A 125 -8.88 5.86 10.02
N LEU A 126 -7.65 6.34 10.28
CA LEU A 126 -7.41 7.61 10.96
C LEU A 126 -7.32 8.79 9.97
N THR A 127 -7.12 8.49 8.68
CA THR A 127 -7.04 9.48 7.61
C THR A 127 -7.95 9.05 6.46
N PHE A 128 -9.14 9.63 6.39
CA PHE A 128 -10.00 9.58 5.21
C PHE A 128 -10.46 11.03 4.93
N MET A 129 -10.49 11.42 3.65
CA MET A 129 -10.74 12.80 3.26
C MET A 129 -11.48 12.86 1.92
N HIS A 130 -11.94 14.06 1.55
CA HIS A 130 -12.55 14.24 0.25
C HIS A 130 -11.56 13.93 -0.87
N VAL A 131 -12.00 13.43 -2.02
CA VAL A 131 -11.10 13.07 -3.14
C VAL A 131 -10.20 14.20 -3.61
N ASP A 132 -10.65 15.45 -3.50
CA ASP A 132 -9.84 16.63 -3.86
C ASP A 132 -8.83 17.01 -2.76
N GLU A 133 -9.15 16.74 -1.49
CA GLU A 133 -8.20 16.89 -0.39
C GLU A 133 -7.09 15.84 -0.48
N TRP A 134 -7.41 14.61 -0.88
CA TRP A 134 -6.42 13.57 -1.13
C TRP A 134 -5.44 13.97 -2.25
N LYS A 135 -5.94 14.51 -3.36
CA LYS A 135 -5.08 15.01 -4.45
C LYS A 135 -4.15 16.11 -3.97
N ALA A 136 -4.67 17.10 -3.24
CA ALA A 136 -3.86 18.18 -2.67
C ALA A 136 -2.82 17.64 -1.69
N PHE A 137 -3.17 16.62 -0.90
CA PHE A 137 -2.26 15.99 0.04
C PHE A 137 -1.16 15.20 -0.68
N PHE A 138 -1.46 14.47 -1.75
CA PHE A 138 -0.45 13.79 -2.57
C PHE A 138 0.54 14.78 -3.18
N GLU A 139 0.07 15.91 -3.68
CA GLU A 139 0.94 17.00 -4.15
C GLU A 139 1.81 17.58 -3.02
N GLU A 140 1.24 17.80 -1.83
CA GLU A 140 1.95 18.29 -0.65
C GLU A 140 3.10 17.36 -0.23
N VAL A 141 2.86 16.05 -0.24
CA VAL A 141 3.85 15.06 0.22
C VAL A 141 4.77 14.54 -0.90
N GLY A 142 4.53 14.97 -2.14
CA GLY A 142 5.32 14.55 -3.31
C GLY A 142 5.06 13.12 -3.77
N TYR A 143 3.87 12.56 -3.48
CA TYR A 143 3.48 11.25 -3.98
C TYR A 143 3.06 11.34 -5.45
N THR A 144 3.71 10.57 -6.33
CA THR A 144 3.48 10.63 -7.79
C THR A 144 2.87 9.36 -8.37
N GLY A 145 2.66 8.34 -7.53
CA GLY A 145 2.11 7.06 -7.95
C GLY A 145 0.62 7.08 -8.29
N ASP A 146 0.17 5.94 -8.82
CA ASP A 146 -1.23 5.70 -9.12
C ASP A 146 -2.02 5.46 -7.83
N TYR A 147 -3.31 5.80 -7.84
CA TYR A 147 -4.16 5.60 -6.67
C TYR A 147 -5.59 5.20 -7.06
N PHE A 148 -6.28 4.58 -6.11
CA PHE A 148 -7.70 4.26 -6.19
C PHE A 148 -8.43 4.68 -4.93
N TRP A 149 -9.66 5.17 -5.10
CA TRP A 149 -10.53 5.56 -3.99
C TRP A 149 -11.41 4.39 -3.58
N PHE A 150 -11.29 3.95 -2.34
CA PHE A 150 -12.33 3.13 -1.74
C PHE A 150 -13.45 4.04 -1.22
N ILE A 151 -14.66 3.86 -1.75
CA ILE A 151 -15.86 4.62 -1.38
C ILE A 151 -17.01 3.61 -1.17
N PRO A 152 -17.57 3.49 0.04
CA PRO A 152 -18.67 2.57 0.36
C PRO A 152 -20.06 3.10 -0.02
#